data_AF-A0A920L122-F1
#
_entry.id   AF-A0A920L122-F1
#
_cell.length_a   1.000
_cell.length_b   1.000
_cell.length_c   1.000
_cell.angle_alpha   90.00
_cell.angle_beta   90.00
_cell.angle_gamma   90.00
#
_symmetry.space_group_name_H-M   'P 1'
#
loop_
_entity.id
_entity.type
_entity.pdbx_description
1 polymer ?
#
loop_
_entity_poly.entity_id
_entity_poly.type
_entity_poly.pdbx_seq_one_letter_code
_entity_poly.pdbx_strand_id
1 'polypeptide(L)'
;MHCRLFLCYKASNRGLPETVIEVDGNKGTISLDLGYKMTVQANGQSEIRDLSPPLLPWASKPWHNIQESVRTIQEHFINCLHEGCEPETSGHDNLQTLSLVEAAYLSASEHRTVEMVGI
;
A
#
# COMPACT_ATOMS: atom_id res chain seq x y z
N MET A 1 1.38 15.08 17.42
CA MET A 1 0.54 14.63 16.28
C MET A 1 0.67 13.12 16.21
N HIS A 2 -0.41 12.36 16.34
CA HIS A 2 -0.38 10.90 16.23
C HIS A 2 -1.35 10.54 15.10
N CYS A 3 -0.79 10.28 13.91
CA CYS A 3 -1.49 9.52 12.88
C CYS A 3 -1.10 8.06 13.14
N ARG A 4 -2.09 7.19 13.34
CA ARG A 4 -1.87 5.76 13.55
C ARG A 4 -2.24 5.08 12.24
N LEU A 5 -1.24 4.73 11.45
CA LEU A 5 -1.41 3.85 10.31
C LEU A 5 -1.42 2.42 10.86
N PHE A 6 -2.56 1.75 10.77
CA PHE A 6 -2.66 0.32 11.08
C PHE A 6 -2.73 -0.45 9.76
N LEU A 7 -1.62 -1.06 9.39
CA LEU A 7 -1.63 -2.09 8.35
C LEU A 7 -2.00 -3.41 9.03
N CYS A 8 -3.28 -3.76 9.00
CA CYS A 8 -3.74 -5.03 9.54
C CYS A 8 -3.70 -6.10 8.44
N TYR A 9 -2.66 -6.93 8.41
CA TYR A 9 -2.69 -8.15 7.60
C TYR A 9 -3.66 -9.15 8.25
N LYS A 10 -4.95 -9.08 7.88
CA LYS A 10 -5.94 -10.04 8.34
C LYS A 10 -5.81 -11.31 7.50
N ALA A 11 -4.95 -12.22 7.94
CA ALA A 11 -4.75 -13.56 7.36
C ALA A 11 -6.00 -14.44 7.55
N SER A 12 -7.10 -14.08 6.91
CA SER A 12 -8.20 -15.01 6.63
C SER A 12 -8.04 -15.44 5.19
N ASN A 13 -8.09 -16.75 4.95
CA ASN A 13 -7.83 -17.43 3.67
C ASN A 13 -8.82 -17.08 2.53
N ARG A 14 -9.46 -15.90 2.56
CA ARG A 14 -10.56 -15.49 1.67
C ARG A 14 -10.30 -14.18 0.90
N GLY A 15 -9.23 -13.44 1.22
CA GLY A 15 -9.02 -12.08 0.72
C GLY A 15 -7.79 -11.85 -0.16
N LEU A 16 -7.04 -12.88 -0.55
CA LEU A 16 -5.89 -12.66 -1.44
C LEU A 16 -6.37 -12.24 -2.85
N PRO A 17 -5.72 -11.25 -3.49
CA PRO A 17 -4.54 -10.48 -3.07
C PRO A 17 -4.84 -9.06 -2.51
N GLU A 18 -5.97 -8.86 -1.85
CA GLU A 18 -6.38 -7.56 -1.29
C GLU A 18 -5.58 -7.21 -0.03
N THR A 19 -5.23 -5.93 0.11
CA THR A 19 -4.66 -5.35 1.33
C THR A 19 -5.70 -4.44 1.97
N VAL A 20 -6.03 -4.69 3.24
CA VAL A 20 -6.90 -3.80 4.02
C VAL A 20 -6.07 -2.75 4.74
N ILE A 21 -6.59 -1.52 4.80
CA ILE A 21 -5.85 -0.36 5.31
C ILE A 21 -6.76 0.44 6.23
N GLU A 22 -6.25 0.90 7.37
CA GLU A 22 -6.94 1.86 8.23
C GLU A 22 -5.98 2.99 8.61
N VAL A 23 -6.45 4.22 8.47
CA VAL A 23 -5.71 5.44 8.76
C VAL A 23 -6.54 6.34 9.67
N ASP A 24 -6.08 6.51 10.91
CA ASP A 24 -6.67 7.46 11.85
C ASP A 24 -5.91 8.77 11.86
N GLY A 25 -6.63 9.86 11.57
CA GLY A 25 -6.14 11.23 11.63
C GLY A 25 -6.94 12.07 12.63
N ASN A 26 -6.41 13.26 12.96
CA ASN A 26 -7.10 14.21 13.84
C ASN A 26 -8.38 14.82 13.25
N LYS A 27 -8.64 14.62 11.96
CA LYS A 27 -9.81 15.15 11.23
C LYS A 27 -10.80 14.07 10.80
N GLY A 28 -10.52 12.80 11.09
CA GLY A 28 -11.30 11.69 10.58
C GLY A 28 -10.49 10.44 10.34
N THR A 29 -11.16 9.43 9.79
CA THR A 29 -10.63 8.09 9.54
C THR A 29 -10.88 7.69 8.09
N ILE A 30 -9.93 6.96 7.51
CA ILE A 30 -10.09 6.28 6.22
C ILE A 30 -9.89 4.78 6.46
N SER A 31 -10.86 3.96 6.06
CA SER A 31 -10.73 2.50 6.05
C SER A 31 -10.92 1.96 4.64
N LEU A 32 -10.09 0.99 4.24
CA LEU A 32 -10.23 0.18 3.04
C LEU A 32 -10.46 -1.27 3.48
N ASP A 33 -11.69 -1.74 3.28
CA ASP A 33 -12.14 -3.07 3.64
C ASP A 33 -12.07 -4.03 2.44
N LEU A 34 -12.21 -5.33 2.72
CA LEU A 34 -12.34 -6.36 1.67
C LEU A 34 -13.48 -6.02 0.69
N GLY A 35 -13.29 -6.39 -0.57
CA GLY A 35 -14.15 -5.99 -1.67
C GLY A 35 -13.91 -4.54 -2.14
N TYR A 36 -12.71 -4.01 -1.86
CA TYR A 36 -12.26 -2.67 -2.27
C TYR A 36 -13.20 -1.53 -1.87
N LYS A 37 -13.90 -1.68 -0.74
CA LYS A 37 -14.79 -0.63 -0.22
C LYS A 37 -14.00 0.29 0.68
N MET A 38 -13.86 1.54 0.25
CA MET A 38 -13.24 2.58 1.06
C MET A 38 -14.30 3.40 1.77
N THR A 39 -14.21 3.51 3.09
CA THR A 39 -15.03 4.40 3.90
C THR A 39 -14.18 5.59 4.37
N VAL A 40 -14.66 6.81 4.12
CA VAL A 40 -14.06 8.05 4.61
C VAL A 40 -15.02 8.69 5.60
N GLN A 41 -14.58 8.86 6.85
CA GLN A 41 -15.36 9.51 7.90
C GLN A 41 -14.66 10.80 8.32
N ALA A 42 -15.29 11.95 8.07
CA ALA A 42 -14.74 13.25 8.44
C ALA A 42 -15.87 14.27 8.65
N ASN A 43 -15.67 15.23 9.55
CA ASN A 43 -16.63 16.32 9.81
C ASN A 43 -18.07 15.85 10.10
N GLY A 44 -18.24 14.70 10.76
CA GLY A 44 -19.55 14.11 11.04
C GLY A 44 -20.27 13.51 9.82
N GLN A 45 -19.58 13.40 8.68
CA GLN A 45 -20.07 12.78 7.45
C GLN A 45 -19.33 11.47 7.19
N SER A 46 -20.00 10.54 6.51
CA SER A 46 -19.42 9.27 6.05
C SER A 46 -19.70 9.10 4.56
N GLU A 47 -18.65 8.84 3.79
CA GLU A 47 -18.72 8.54 2.37
C GLU A 47 -18.15 7.15 2.11
N ILE A 48 -18.83 6.34 1.29
CA ILE A 48 -18.36 5.03 0.86
C ILE A 48 -18.06 5.09 -0.64
N ARG A 49 -16.87 4.64 -1.02
CA ARG A 49 -16.41 4.55 -2.41
C ARG A 49 -16.08 3.10 -2.77
N ASP A 50 -16.41 2.72 -3.99
CA ASP A 50 -15.96 1.47 -4.57
C ASP A 50 -14.66 1.70 -5.34
N LEU A 51 -13.57 1.09 -4.88
CA LEU A 51 -12.24 1.18 -5.48
C LEU A 51 -11.83 -0.13 -6.19
N SER A 52 -12.81 -0.93 -6.61
CA SER A 52 -12.53 -2.18 -7.32
C SER A 52 -11.69 -1.91 -8.58
N PRO A 53 -10.56 -2.61 -8.76
CA PRO A 53 -9.68 -2.37 -9.90
C PRO A 53 -10.34 -2.85 -11.19
N PRO A 54 -10.01 -2.23 -12.34
CA PRO A 54 -10.57 -2.64 -13.61
C PRO A 54 -10.05 -4.02 -14.00
N LEU A 55 -10.89 -4.80 -14.70
CA LEU A 55 -10.46 -6.05 -15.32
C LEU A 55 -9.95 -5.75 -16.74
N LEU A 56 -8.63 -5.64 -16.89
CA LEU A 56 -8.00 -5.47 -18.21
C LEU A 56 -8.29 -6.68 -19.13
N PRO A 57 -8.26 -6.52 -20.46
CA PRO A 57 -8.62 -7.60 -21.40
C PRO A 57 -7.79 -8.89 -21.26
N TRP A 58 -6.55 -8.77 -20.78
CA TRP A 58 -5.62 -9.88 -20.58
C TRP A 58 -5.52 -10.33 -19.12
N ALA A 59 -6.21 -9.62 -18.21
CA ALA A 59 -6.15 -9.89 -16.78
C ALA A 59 -7.15 -10.98 -16.37
N SER A 60 -6.89 -11.60 -15.22
CA SER A 60 -7.65 -12.74 -14.69
C SER A 60 -7.85 -12.60 -13.20
N LYS A 61 -9.05 -12.91 -12.70
CA LYS A 61 -9.30 -12.98 -11.25
C LYS A 61 -8.57 -14.18 -10.63
N PRO A 62 -8.10 -14.09 -9.36
CA PRO A 62 -8.18 -12.91 -8.49
C PRO A 62 -7.06 -11.88 -8.73
N TRP A 63 -6.07 -12.17 -9.58
CA TRP A 63 -4.84 -11.39 -9.80
C TRP A 63 -4.98 -10.07 -10.54
N HIS A 64 -6.17 -9.76 -11.07
CA HIS A 64 -6.41 -8.58 -11.90
C HIS A 64 -5.96 -7.25 -11.28
N ASN A 65 -6.00 -7.10 -9.96
CA ASN A 65 -5.50 -5.91 -9.26
C ASN A 65 -3.98 -5.74 -9.40
N ILE A 66 -3.22 -6.81 -9.18
CA ILE A 66 -1.78 -6.84 -9.33
C ILE A 66 -1.42 -6.65 -10.80
N GLN A 67 -2.13 -7.33 -11.70
CA GLN A 67 -1.91 -7.21 -13.14
C GLN A 67 -2.13 -5.78 -13.65
N GLU A 68 -3.15 -5.09 -13.17
CA GLU A 68 -3.35 -3.67 -13.45
C GLU A 68 -2.20 -2.82 -12.90
N SER A 69 -1.79 -3.04 -11.66
CA SER A 69 -0.65 -2.31 -11.06
C SER A 69 0.66 -2.52 -11.81
N VAL A 70 0.88 -3.70 -12.39
CA VAL A 70 2.05 -4.00 -13.24
C VAL A 70 2.03 -3.15 -14.51
N ARG A 71 0.87 -2.98 -15.14
CA ARG A 71 0.77 -2.07 -16.29
C ARG A 71 1.08 -0.63 -15.87
N THR A 72 0.49 -0.18 -14.77
CA THR A 72 0.63 1.19 -14.26
C THR A 72 2.09 1.53 -13.93
N ILE A 73 2.82 0.65 -13.24
CA ILE A 73 4.23 0.90 -12.90
C ILE A 73 5.16 0.84 -14.14
N GLN A 74 4.85 0.00 -15.12
CA GLN A 74 5.58 -0.03 -16.39
C GLN A 74 5.35 1.25 -17.22
N GLU A 75 4.10 1.72 -17.30
CA GLU A 75 3.75 3.00 -17.93
C GLU A 75 4.47 4.16 -17.23
N HIS A 76 4.46 4.19 -15.90
CA HIS A 76 5.20 5.18 -15.10
C HIS A 76 6.70 5.18 -15.40
N PHE A 77 7.32 4.00 -15.40
CA PHE A 77 8.75 3.86 -15.69
C PHE A 77 9.11 4.39 -17.09
N ILE A 78 8.31 4.06 -18.11
CA ILE A 78 8.51 4.54 -19.48
C ILE A 78 8.38 6.07 -19.55
N ASN A 79 7.39 6.65 -18.87
CA ASN A 79 7.22 8.09 -18.82
C ASN A 79 8.44 8.78 -18.18
N CYS A 80 8.92 8.25 -17.05
CA CYS A 80 10.11 8.79 -16.39
C CYS A 80 11.36 8.73 -17.28
N LEU A 81 11.51 7.63 -18.03
CA LEU A 81 12.60 7.49 -18.99
C LEU A 81 12.52 8.54 -20.11
N HIS A 82 11.32 8.83 -20.62
CA HIS A 82 11.12 9.86 -21.64
C HIS A 82 11.36 11.28 -21.11
N GLU A 83 10.94 11.55 -19.88
CA GLU A 83 11.08 12.86 -19.24
C GLU A 83 12.45 13.09 -18.61
N GLY A 84 13.26 12.03 -18.46
CA GLY A 84 14.56 12.10 -17.80
C GLY A 84 14.46 12.36 -16.30
N CYS A 85 13.36 11.93 -15.67
CA CYS A 85 13.14 12.05 -14.23
C CYS A 85 13.28 10.70 -13.51
N GLU A 86 13.44 10.75 -12.18
CA GLU A 86 13.57 9.53 -11.37
C GLU A 86 12.19 8.90 -11.11
N PRO A 87 12.01 7.58 -11.30
CA PRO A 87 10.78 6.90 -10.94
C PRO A 87 10.48 7.00 -9.43
N GLU A 88 9.20 7.02 -9.03
CA GLU A 88 8.80 7.12 -7.62
C GLU A 88 9.37 5.98 -6.77
N THR A 89 9.43 4.77 -7.32
CA THR A 89 10.00 3.57 -6.68
C THR A 89 11.40 3.28 -7.19
N SER A 90 12.27 4.30 -7.18
CA SER A 90 13.65 4.15 -7.59
C SER A 90 14.42 3.18 -6.68
N GLY A 91 15.59 2.74 -7.11
CA GLY A 91 16.45 1.92 -6.25
C GLY A 91 16.83 2.64 -4.96
N HIS A 92 17.04 3.96 -5.01
CA HIS A 92 17.39 4.75 -3.83
C HIS A 92 16.21 4.85 -2.85
N ASP A 93 15.00 5.15 -3.35
CA ASP A 93 13.78 5.12 -2.54
C ASP A 93 13.54 3.72 -1.93
N ASN A 94 13.69 2.68 -2.74
CA ASN A 94 13.38 1.31 -2.32
C ASN A 94 14.30 0.79 -1.20
N LEU A 95 15.51 1.33 -1.05
CA LEU A 95 16.39 0.99 0.08
C LEU A 95 15.75 1.31 1.43
N GLN A 96 14.93 2.36 1.51
CA GLN A 96 14.20 2.68 2.74
C GLN A 96 13.20 1.58 3.07
N THR A 97 12.47 1.07 2.06
CA THR A 97 11.54 -0.05 2.22
C THR A 97 12.28 -1.34 2.59
N LEU A 98 13.38 -1.65 1.91
CA LEU A 98 14.19 -2.84 2.20
C LEU A 98 14.77 -2.81 3.62
N SER A 99 15.14 -1.62 4.12
CA SER A 99 15.64 -1.46 5.49
C SER A 99 14.60 -1.89 6.54
N LEU A 100 13.30 -1.66 6.28
CA LEU A 100 12.21 -2.11 7.16
C LEU A 100 12.10 -3.63 7.19
N VAL A 101 12.34 -4.30 6.05
CA VAL A 101 12.33 -5.77 5.96
C VAL A 101 13.45 -6.37 6.81
N GLU A 102 14.67 -5.88 6.63
CA GLU A 102 15.84 -6.31 7.41
C GLU A 102 15.64 -6.05 8.91
N ALA A 103 15.15 -4.86 9.27
CA ALA A 103 14.87 -4.49 10.65
C ALA A 103 13.80 -5.40 11.29
N ALA A 104 12.78 -5.82 10.53
CA ALA A 104 11.75 -6.74 11.02
C ALA A 104 12.34 -8.13 11.36
N TYR A 105 13.19 -8.68 10.49
CA TYR A 105 13.88 -9.95 10.77
C TYR A 105 14.80 -9.84 11.99
N LEU A 106 15.59 -8.77 12.07
CA LEU A 106 16.48 -8.54 13.20
C LEU A 106 15.68 -8.40 14.52
N SER A 107 14.62 -7.59 14.50
CA SER A 107 13.73 -7.39 15.65
C SER A 107 13.09 -8.69 16.13
N ALA A 108 12.62 -9.53 15.19
CA ALA A 108 12.04 -10.84 15.52
C ALA A 108 13.07 -11.79 16.16
N SER A 109 14.32 -11.75 15.70
CA SER A 109 15.39 -12.61 16.21
C SER A 109 15.95 -12.16 17.57
N GLU A 110 16.01 -10.86 17.83
CA GLU A 110 16.64 -10.28 19.02
C GLU A 110 15.63 -9.80 20.08
N HIS A 111 14.32 -9.87 19.77
CA HIS A 111 13.23 -9.43 20.64
C HIS A 111 13.37 -7.99 21.15
N ARG A 112 13.87 -7.09 20.30
CA ARG A 112 14.03 -5.67 20.61
C ARG A 112 13.57 -4.79 19.45
N THR A 113 13.32 -3.52 19.76
CA THR A 113 13.13 -2.49 18.73
C THR A 113 14.46 -2.22 18.02
N VAL A 114 14.37 -2.05 16.70
CA VAL A 114 15.49 -1.63 15.84
C VAL A 114 15.27 -0.17 15.47
N GLU A 115 16.25 0.68 15.79
CA GLU A 115 16.22 2.08 15.37
C GLU A 115 16.54 2.19 13.88
N MET A 116 15.71 2.92 13.16
CA MET A 116 15.92 3.19 11.74
C MET A 116 16.81 4.41 11.60
N VAL A 117 17.92 4.28 10.89
CA VAL A 117 18.76 5.42 10.49
C VAL A 117 18.28 5.86 9.10
N GLY A 118 17.93 7.14 8.96
CA GLY A 118 17.54 7.70 7.65
C GLY A 118 18.69 7.53 6.66
N ILE A 119 18.41 6.90 5.53
CA ILE A 119 19.35 6.70 4.41
C ILE A 119 19.20 7.87 3.44
#